data_AF-A0A820SNP4-F1
#
_entry.id   AF-A0A820SNP4-F1
#
_cell.length_a   1.000
_cell.length_b   1.000
_cell.length_c   1.000
_cell.angle_alpha   90.00
_cell.angle_beta   90.00
_cell.angle_gamma   90.00
#
_symmetry.space_group_name_H-M   'P 1'
#
loop_
_entity.id
_entity.type
_entity.pdbx_description
1 polymer ?
#
loop_
_entity_poly.entity_id
_entity_poly.type
_entity_poly.pdbx_seq_one_letter_code
_entity_poly.pdbx_strand_id
1 'polypeptide(L)'
;MRQVDTSVSIIDHFDLFTIVFDILISIVGGLIVNRLVPILKDKFIRAQLWGYDLNKRNSREIKIAESQGVIAAGIFLILMFIMIAIVFSEHLHPKSDFPHNKFIEYLAALLSICCMVLLGFVDDVLDLRWSVKLLLPLIASLPLLLVYFANYHSTTIILPKPVRPFLGHQWNLGILYYVYMSMVAVFCTNAINILAGVNGLEVGQSIVIAASILIFNFIELQ
;
A
#
# COMPACT_ATOMS: atom_id res chain seq x y z
N MET A 1 -22.25 -15.54 -35.35
CA MET A 1 -22.94 -14.86 -34.24
C MET A 1 -21.91 -14.57 -33.17
N ARG A 2 -21.54 -13.29 -33.02
CA ARG A 2 -20.61 -12.83 -31.97
C ARG A 2 -21.26 -13.09 -30.62
N GLN A 3 -20.62 -13.91 -29.79
CA GLN A 3 -20.80 -13.87 -28.34
C GLN A 3 -20.34 -12.47 -27.92
N VAL A 4 -21.31 -11.63 -27.58
CA VAL A 4 -21.10 -10.32 -26.98
C VAL A 4 -20.67 -10.56 -25.54
N ASP A 5 -19.61 -9.87 -25.16
CA ASP A 5 -18.90 -9.91 -23.90
C ASP A 5 -19.83 -9.90 -22.67
N THR A 6 -19.89 -11.02 -21.94
CA THR A 6 -20.42 -11.09 -20.57
C THR A 6 -19.36 -10.80 -19.51
N SER A 7 -18.21 -10.25 -19.91
CA SER A 7 -17.15 -9.78 -19.00
C SER A 7 -17.28 -8.32 -18.58
N VAL A 8 -18.33 -7.62 -19.01
CA VAL A 8 -18.53 -6.18 -18.73
C VAL A 8 -19.12 -5.93 -17.33
N SER A 9 -19.74 -6.92 -16.69
CA SER A 9 -20.56 -6.69 -15.47
C SER A 9 -19.83 -6.61 -14.13
N ILE A 10 -18.48 -6.63 -14.10
CA ILE A 10 -17.71 -6.48 -12.84
C ILE A 10 -17.10 -5.08 -12.72
N ILE A 11 -16.99 -4.35 -13.85
CA ILE A 11 -16.52 -2.96 -13.87
C ILE A 11 -17.68 -1.99 -13.55
N ASP A 12 -18.92 -2.41 -13.80
CA ASP A 12 -20.13 -1.60 -13.56
C ASP A 12 -20.51 -1.42 -12.07
N HIS A 13 -19.70 -1.91 -11.12
CA HIS A 13 -19.97 -1.82 -9.68
C HIS A 13 -18.91 -1.06 -8.84
N PHE A 14 -18.09 -0.22 -9.48
CA PHE A 14 -17.68 1.00 -8.79
C PHE A 14 -18.72 2.08 -9.05
N ASP A 15 -19.89 1.87 -8.46
CA ASP A 15 -20.95 2.87 -8.46
C ASP A 15 -20.35 4.18 -7.95
N LEU A 16 -20.77 5.30 -8.53
CA LEU A 16 -20.43 6.65 -8.06
C LEU A 16 -20.55 6.75 -6.53
N PHE A 17 -21.52 6.02 -5.95
CA PHE A 17 -21.69 5.84 -4.51
C PHE A 17 -20.43 5.33 -3.80
N THR A 18 -19.83 4.23 -4.25
CA THR A 18 -18.63 3.63 -3.65
C THR A 18 -17.44 4.58 -3.69
N ILE A 19 -17.25 5.28 -4.80
CA ILE A 19 -16.16 6.27 -4.95
C ILE A 19 -16.39 7.47 -4.04
N VAL A 20 -17.60 8.05 -4.03
CA VAL A 20 -17.95 9.18 -3.16
C VAL A 20 -17.80 8.78 -1.69
N PHE A 21 -18.24 7.58 -1.33
CA PHE A 21 -18.09 7.05 0.02
C PHE A 21 -16.61 6.88 0.40
N ASP A 22 -15.77 6.34 -0.49
CA ASP A 22 -14.32 6.20 -0.29
C ASP A 22 -13.63 7.55 -0.05
N ILE A 23 -14.02 8.58 -0.81
CA ILE A 23 -13.54 9.95 -0.61
C ILE A 23 -13.95 10.48 0.77
N LEU A 24 -15.22 10.32 1.15
CA LEU A 24 -15.73 10.80 2.43
C LEU A 24 -15.04 10.11 3.61
N ILE A 25 -14.93 8.79 3.59
CA ILE A 25 -14.28 8.03 4.66
C ILE A 25 -12.78 8.33 4.74
N SER A 26 -12.12 8.57 3.60
CA SER A 26 -10.71 8.99 3.55
C SER A 26 -10.49 10.38 4.16
N ILE A 27 -11.38 11.34 3.90
CA ILE A 27 -11.35 12.67 4.54
C ILE A 27 -11.53 12.53 6.06
N VAL A 28 -12.53 11.75 6.49
CA VAL A 28 -12.78 11.45 7.91
C VAL A 28 -11.55 10.81 8.56
N GLY A 29 -10.92 9.85 7.87
CA GLY A 29 -9.66 9.22 8.27
C GLY A 29 -8.54 10.22 8.49
N GLY A 30 -8.31 11.11 7.53
CA GLY A 30 -7.31 12.17 7.63
C GLY A 30 -7.56 13.11 8.82
N LEU A 31 -8.82 13.48 9.07
CA LEU A 31 -9.20 14.29 10.23
C LEU A 31 -8.96 13.56 11.56
N ILE A 32 -9.25 12.25 11.61
CA ILE A 32 -8.98 11.41 12.78
C ILE A 32 -7.47 11.35 13.05
N VAL A 33 -6.65 11.07 12.03
CA VAL A 33 -5.18 11.02 12.16
C VAL A 33 -4.65 12.36 12.65
N ASN A 34 -5.09 13.48 12.05
CA ASN A 34 -4.66 14.83 12.46
C ASN A 34 -4.98 15.14 13.93
N ARG A 35 -6.06 14.57 14.48
CA ARG A 35 -6.39 14.69 15.92
C ARG A 35 -5.62 13.71 16.79
N LEU A 36 -5.42 12.47 16.34
CA LEU A 36 -4.81 11.41 17.15
C LEU A 36 -3.30 11.59 17.32
N VAL A 37 -2.57 12.01 16.28
CA VAL A 37 -1.12 12.21 16.33
C VAL A 37 -0.71 13.12 17.52
N PRO A 38 -1.25 14.33 17.69
CA PRO A 38 -0.87 15.18 18.81
C PRO A 38 -1.31 14.65 20.18
N ILE A 39 -2.39 13.86 20.25
CA ILE A 39 -2.86 13.23 21.50
C ILE A 39 -1.93 12.09 21.93
N LEU A 40 -1.44 11.32 20.96
CA LEU A 40 -0.63 10.13 21.22
C LEU A 40 0.87 10.43 21.32
N LYS A 41 1.34 11.59 20.82
CA LYS A 41 2.77 11.96 20.83
C LYS A 41 3.46 11.71 22.18
N ASP A 42 2.81 12.06 23.30
CA ASP A 42 3.41 11.96 24.63
C ASP A 42 3.54 10.50 25.07
N LYS A 43 2.68 9.60 24.57
CA LYS A 43 2.79 8.16 24.82
C LYS A 43 4.03 7.58 24.14
N PHE A 44 4.31 8.00 22.91
CA PHE A 44 5.51 7.56 22.17
C PHE A 44 6.78 8.05 22.85
N ILE A 45 6.81 9.32 23.27
CA ILE A 45 7.94 9.87 24.05
C ILE A 45 8.16 9.08 25.35
N ARG A 46 7.08 8.74 26.08
CA ARG A 46 7.17 7.92 27.29
C ARG A 46 7.68 6.51 27.01
N ALA A 47 7.32 5.93 25.87
CA ALA A 47 7.77 4.62 25.41
C ALA A 47 9.21 4.61 24.85
N GLN A 48 9.96 5.71 24.98
CA GLN A 48 11.30 5.89 24.38
C GLN A 48 11.33 5.85 22.85
N LEU A 49 10.19 6.07 22.18
CA LEU A 49 10.09 6.22 20.73
C LEU A 49 10.14 7.70 20.36
N TRP A 50 11.34 8.27 20.44
CA TRP A 50 11.59 9.68 20.16
C TRP A 50 13.00 9.90 19.64
N GLY A 51 13.18 10.99 18.90
CA GLY A 51 14.48 11.46 18.46
C GLY A 51 14.58 12.98 18.43
N TYR A 52 15.70 13.48 17.91
CA TYR A 52 16.00 14.90 17.81
C TYR A 52 15.93 15.37 16.36
N ASP A 53 15.46 16.59 16.13
CA ASP A 53 15.56 17.20 14.80
C ASP A 53 17.00 17.64 14.52
N LEU A 54 17.77 16.80 13.84
CA LEU A 54 19.20 17.00 13.59
C LEU A 54 19.51 18.30 12.80
N ASN A 55 18.53 18.86 12.10
CA ASN A 55 18.71 20.04 11.24
C ASN A 55 18.35 21.36 11.92
N LYS A 56 17.99 21.34 13.22
CA LYS A 56 17.70 22.55 14.01
C LYS A 56 18.79 22.84 15.05
N ARG A 57 19.10 24.12 15.27
CA ARG A 57 20.11 24.55 16.26
C ARG A 57 19.76 24.14 17.70
N ASN A 58 18.48 24.14 18.04
CA ASN A 58 17.98 23.75 19.36
C ASN A 58 17.64 22.24 19.43
N SER A 59 18.24 21.42 18.56
CA SER A 59 17.87 20.00 18.38
C SER A 59 17.87 19.19 19.66
N ARG A 60 18.85 19.42 20.54
CA ARG A 60 19.06 18.62 21.77
C ARG A 60 18.08 18.94 22.90
N GLU A 61 17.30 20.00 22.77
CA GLU A 61 16.39 20.47 23.83
C GLU A 61 14.98 19.89 23.68
N ILE A 62 14.56 19.55 22.45
CA ILE A 62 13.19 19.17 22.13
C ILE A 62 13.16 17.73 21.61
N LYS A 63 12.52 16.84 22.37
CA LYS A 63 12.23 15.47 21.93
C LYS A 63 11.03 15.48 20.98
N ILE A 64 11.18 14.82 19.83
CA ILE A 64 10.12 14.66 18.83
C ILE A 64 9.72 13.19 18.81
N ALA A 65 8.41 12.92 18.88
CA ALA A 65 7.89 11.56 18.84
C ALA A 65 8.17 10.92 17.46
N GLU A 66 8.75 9.72 17.46
CA GLU A 66 9.04 8.95 16.25
C GLU A 66 7.94 7.91 15.98
N SER A 67 8.06 7.19 14.86
CA SER A 67 7.16 6.11 14.44
C SER A 67 5.67 6.49 14.39
N GLN A 68 5.34 7.77 14.23
CA GLN A 68 3.95 8.25 14.20
C GLN A 68 3.16 7.73 12.98
N GLY A 69 3.84 7.25 11.95
CA GLY A 69 3.24 6.61 10.77
C GLY A 69 2.37 5.40 11.12
N VAL A 70 2.64 4.71 12.24
CA VAL A 70 1.82 3.58 12.70
C VAL A 70 0.38 3.99 13.04
N ILE A 71 0.17 5.23 13.49
CA ILE A 71 -1.18 5.77 13.78
C ILE A 71 -1.94 5.95 12.47
N ALA A 72 -1.31 6.58 11.47
CA ALA A 72 -1.91 6.79 10.16
C ALA A 72 -2.23 5.45 9.46
N ALA A 73 -1.28 4.51 9.52
CA ALA A 73 -1.46 3.18 8.96
C ALA A 73 -2.56 2.38 9.68
N GLY A 74 -2.66 2.46 11.01
CA GLY A 74 -3.72 1.82 11.77
C GLY A 74 -5.11 2.32 11.37
N ILE A 75 -5.27 3.63 11.21
CA ILE A 75 -6.51 4.23 10.69
C ILE A 75 -6.77 3.75 9.26
N PHE A 76 -5.79 3.82 8.36
CA PHE A 76 -5.92 3.33 6.99
C PHE A 76 -6.43 1.88 6.93
N LEU A 77 -5.83 0.96 7.71
CA LEU A 77 -6.25 -0.44 7.74
C LEU A 77 -7.70 -0.60 8.21
N ILE A 78 -8.12 0.12 9.26
CA ILE A 78 -9.50 0.09 9.76
C ILE A 78 -10.47 0.55 8.68
N LEU A 79 -10.17 1.66 8.01
CA LEU A 79 -11.04 2.20 6.96
C LEU A 79 -11.12 1.26 5.76
N MET A 80 -10.00 0.63 5.38
CA MET A 80 -10.00 -0.35 4.29
C MET A 80 -10.82 -1.61 4.63
N PHE A 81 -10.80 -2.09 5.87
CA PHE A 81 -11.69 -3.19 6.29
C PHE A 81 -13.17 -2.80 6.18
N ILE A 82 -13.51 -1.57 6.57
CA ILE A 82 -14.87 -1.04 6.41
C ILE A 82 -15.23 -0.96 4.92
N MET A 83 -14.32 -0.48 4.07
CA MET A 83 -14.52 -0.40 2.62
C MET A 83 -14.77 -1.78 2.00
N ILE A 84 -13.97 -2.79 2.35
CA ILE A 84 -14.19 -4.17 1.88
C ILE A 84 -15.57 -4.66 2.32
N ALA A 85 -15.96 -4.44 3.57
CA ALA A 85 -17.27 -4.87 4.06
C ALA A 85 -18.42 -4.24 3.26
N ILE A 86 -18.28 -2.98 2.86
CA ILE A 86 -19.29 -2.25 2.07
C ILE A 86 -19.31 -2.73 0.62
N VAL A 87 -18.17 -2.79 -0.05
CA VAL A 87 -18.05 -3.22 -1.47
C VAL A 87 -18.63 -4.62 -1.67
N PHE A 88 -18.44 -5.52 -0.71
CA PHE A 88 -18.93 -6.89 -0.80
C PHE A 88 -20.28 -7.11 -0.10
N SER A 89 -20.89 -6.06 0.50
CA SER A 89 -22.11 -6.19 1.30
C SER A 89 -23.30 -6.73 0.50
N GLU A 90 -23.46 -6.28 -0.74
CA GLU A 90 -24.54 -6.74 -1.63
C GLU A 90 -24.39 -8.21 -2.03
N HIS A 91 -23.16 -8.74 -1.98
CA HIS A 91 -22.86 -10.13 -2.30
C HIS A 91 -23.03 -11.08 -1.10
N LEU A 92 -23.33 -10.55 0.09
CA LEU A 92 -23.62 -11.36 1.30
C LEU A 92 -25.04 -11.93 1.31
N HIS A 93 -25.89 -11.56 0.35
CA HIS A 93 -27.23 -12.12 0.23
C HIS A 93 -27.16 -13.62 -0.18
N PRO A 94 -27.98 -14.51 0.40
CA PRO A 94 -27.88 -15.97 0.16
C PRO A 94 -28.12 -16.42 -1.29
N LYS A 95 -28.54 -15.50 -2.17
CA LYS A 95 -28.90 -15.77 -3.57
C LYS A 95 -27.88 -15.23 -4.58
N SER A 96 -26.86 -14.50 -4.14
CA SER A 96 -25.79 -13.97 -4.99
C SER A 96 -24.55 -14.85 -4.91
N ASP A 97 -23.92 -15.11 -6.06
CA ASP A 97 -22.59 -15.72 -6.08
C ASP A 97 -21.57 -14.73 -5.53
N PHE A 98 -20.77 -15.18 -4.56
CA PHE A 98 -19.78 -14.32 -3.91
C PHE A 98 -18.49 -14.25 -4.76
N PRO A 99 -17.98 -13.06 -5.12
CA PRO A 99 -16.79 -12.91 -5.95
C PRO A 99 -15.49 -13.18 -5.15
N HIS A 100 -15.24 -14.45 -4.85
CA HIS A 100 -14.12 -14.90 -4.01
C HIS A 100 -12.76 -14.43 -4.51
N ASN A 101 -12.50 -14.47 -5.81
CA ASN A 101 -11.19 -14.07 -6.37
C ASN A 101 -10.86 -12.61 -6.04
N LYS A 102 -11.82 -11.71 -6.23
CA LYS A 102 -11.66 -10.28 -5.93
C LYS A 102 -11.56 -10.02 -4.44
N PHE A 103 -12.37 -10.70 -3.64
CA PHE A 103 -12.30 -10.58 -2.18
C PHE A 103 -10.91 -10.98 -1.64
N ILE A 104 -10.37 -12.09 -2.15
CA ILE A 104 -9.03 -12.59 -1.78
C ILE A 104 -7.94 -11.59 -2.20
N GLU A 105 -8.07 -10.93 -3.37
CA GLU A 105 -7.15 -9.86 -3.79
C GLU A 105 -7.11 -8.71 -2.79
N TYR A 106 -8.27 -8.20 -2.35
CA TYR A 106 -8.33 -7.13 -1.34
C TYR A 106 -7.74 -7.56 0.00
N LEU A 107 -8.09 -8.76 0.49
CA LEU A 107 -7.57 -9.28 1.76
C LEU A 107 -6.05 -9.50 1.72
N ALA A 108 -5.51 -10.01 0.62
CA ALA A 108 -4.08 -10.23 0.50
C ALA A 108 -3.28 -8.92 0.40
N ALA A 109 -3.83 -7.91 -0.30
CA ALA A 109 -3.25 -6.58 -0.31
C ALA A 109 -3.21 -5.98 1.12
N LEU A 110 -4.32 -6.07 1.87
CA LEU A 110 -4.36 -5.59 3.26
C LEU A 110 -3.45 -6.37 4.19
N LEU A 111 -3.39 -7.69 4.05
CA LEU A 111 -2.49 -8.52 4.85
C LEU A 111 -1.03 -8.14 4.59
N SER A 112 -0.67 -7.90 3.33
CA SER A 112 0.68 -7.46 2.96
C SER A 112 1.03 -6.09 3.54
N ILE A 113 0.11 -5.11 3.46
CA ILE A 113 0.28 -3.79 4.06
C ILE A 113 0.36 -3.87 5.58
N CYS A 114 -0.51 -4.66 6.22
CA CYS A 114 -0.51 -4.87 7.67
C CYS A 114 0.81 -5.48 8.14
N CYS A 115 1.30 -6.52 7.46
CA CYS A 115 2.62 -7.10 7.74
C CYS A 115 3.74 -6.07 7.57
N MET A 116 3.71 -5.25 6.52
CA MET A 116 4.73 -4.21 6.31
C MET A 116 4.71 -3.16 7.42
N VAL A 117 3.52 -2.69 7.83
CA VAL A 117 3.35 -1.70 8.89
C VAL A 117 3.85 -2.25 10.23
N LEU A 118 3.48 -3.48 10.55
CA LEU A 118 3.92 -4.16 11.77
C LEU A 118 5.44 -4.32 11.78
N LEU A 119 6.03 -4.86 10.69
CA LEU A 119 7.46 -5.10 10.61
C LEU A 119 8.26 -3.79 10.55
N GLY A 120 7.75 -2.75 9.91
CA GLY A 120 8.33 -1.40 9.94
C GLY A 120 8.34 -0.81 11.34
N PHE A 121 7.24 -0.95 12.09
CA PHE A 121 7.20 -0.55 13.49
C PHE A 121 8.15 -1.38 14.37
N VAL A 122 8.28 -2.68 14.11
CA VAL A 122 9.25 -3.54 14.81
C VAL A 122 10.70 -3.12 14.49
N ASP A 123 11.00 -2.72 13.25
CA ASP A 123 12.30 -2.16 12.88
C ASP A 123 12.61 -0.88 13.65
N ASP A 124 11.64 0.02 13.77
CA ASP A 124 11.81 1.26 14.54
C ASP A 124 12.06 0.98 16.04
N VAL A 125 11.39 -0.02 16.61
CA VAL A 125 11.50 -0.36 18.04
C VAL A 125 12.80 -1.11 18.35
N LEU A 126 13.24 -1.99 17.46
CA LEU A 126 14.36 -2.92 17.70
C LEU A 126 15.69 -2.48 17.05
N ASP A 127 15.67 -1.46 16.20
CA ASP A 127 16.81 -0.99 15.39
C ASP A 127 17.55 -2.16 14.69
N LEU A 128 16.84 -2.80 13.75
CA LEU A 128 17.34 -4.03 13.13
C LEU A 128 18.53 -3.77 12.20
N ARG A 129 19.34 -4.81 11.98
CA ARG A 129 20.49 -4.74 11.05
C ARG A 129 20.00 -4.55 9.61
N TRP A 130 20.77 -3.80 8.80
CA TRP A 130 20.45 -3.51 7.40
C TRP A 130 20.09 -4.74 6.55
N SER A 131 20.72 -5.89 6.79
CA SER A 131 20.43 -7.14 6.07
C SER A 131 19.03 -7.66 6.36
N VAL A 132 18.52 -7.46 7.59
CA VAL A 132 17.15 -7.79 7.97
C VAL A 132 16.18 -6.79 7.37
N LYS A 133 16.54 -5.50 7.29
CA LYS A 133 15.70 -4.46 6.66
C LYS A 133 15.38 -4.75 5.19
N LEU A 134 16.27 -5.45 4.47
CA LEU A 134 15.99 -5.94 3.12
C LEU A 134 15.07 -7.17 3.09
N LEU A 135 15.05 -7.97 4.17
CA LEU A 135 14.23 -9.18 4.28
C LEU A 135 12.78 -8.89 4.70
N LEU A 136 12.54 -7.87 5.54
CA LEU A 136 11.18 -7.56 6.02
C LEU A 136 10.19 -7.31 4.87
N PRO A 137 10.52 -6.50 3.84
CA PRO A 137 9.62 -6.28 2.71
C PRO A 137 9.36 -7.54 1.88
N LEU A 138 10.36 -8.43 1.77
CA LEU A 138 10.19 -9.71 1.07
C LEU A 138 9.12 -10.55 1.77
N ILE A 139 9.23 -10.73 3.09
CA ILE A 139 8.28 -11.50 3.89
C ILE A 139 6.90 -10.84 3.85
N ALA A 140 6.83 -9.52 4.01
CA ALA A 140 5.57 -8.78 3.97
C ALA A 140 4.87 -8.86 2.60
N SER A 141 5.61 -9.01 1.50
CA SER A 141 5.04 -9.13 0.14
C SER A 141 4.47 -10.51 -0.19
N LEU A 142 4.75 -11.56 0.60
CA LEU A 142 4.34 -12.94 0.31
C LEU A 142 2.83 -13.13 0.08
N PRO A 143 1.91 -12.54 0.88
CA PRO A 143 0.47 -12.67 0.63
C PRO A 143 0.07 -12.21 -0.78
N LEU A 144 0.62 -11.08 -1.22
CA LEU A 144 0.36 -10.53 -2.55
C LEU A 144 0.88 -11.49 -3.65
N LEU A 145 2.08 -12.03 -3.47
CA LEU A 145 2.67 -12.99 -4.42
C LEU A 145 1.84 -14.27 -4.54
N LEU A 146 1.36 -14.81 -3.42
CA LEU A 146 0.57 -16.05 -3.40
C LEU A 146 -0.76 -15.86 -4.11
N VAL A 147 -1.43 -14.73 -3.90
CA VAL A 147 -2.69 -14.44 -4.60
C VAL A 147 -2.46 -14.16 -6.09
N TYR A 148 -1.38 -13.45 -6.43
CA TYR A 148 -1.01 -13.30 -7.84
C TYR A 148 -0.75 -14.64 -8.53
N PHE A 149 -0.03 -15.53 -7.83
CA PHE A 149 0.21 -16.90 -8.29
C PHE A 149 -1.07 -17.70 -8.45
N ALA A 150 -2.06 -17.54 -7.57
CA ALA A 150 -3.30 -18.31 -7.60
C ALA A 150 -4.36 -17.79 -8.58
N ASN A 151 -4.42 -16.47 -8.82
CA ASN A 151 -5.50 -15.85 -9.60
C ASN A 151 -5.11 -15.55 -11.05
N TYR A 152 -3.91 -15.01 -11.29
CA TYR A 152 -3.56 -14.44 -12.60
C TYR A 152 -2.70 -15.36 -13.45
N HIS A 153 -1.78 -16.13 -12.83
CA HIS A 153 -0.84 -17.07 -13.47
C HIS A 153 0.03 -16.50 -14.63
N SER A 154 -0.12 -15.24 -15.01
CA SER A 154 0.62 -14.61 -16.11
C SER A 154 1.98 -14.15 -15.62
N THR A 155 3.03 -14.54 -16.33
CA THR A 155 4.42 -14.11 -16.07
C THR A 155 5.06 -13.48 -17.30
N THR A 156 4.23 -13.13 -18.28
CA THR A 156 4.64 -12.49 -19.53
C THR A 156 4.57 -10.98 -19.39
N ILE A 157 5.71 -10.32 -19.59
CA ILE A 157 5.80 -8.85 -19.57
C ILE A 157 5.86 -8.28 -20.98
N ILE A 158 5.34 -7.06 -21.12
CA ILE A 158 5.51 -6.26 -22.34
C ILE A 158 6.82 -5.49 -22.21
N LEU A 159 7.71 -5.63 -23.18
CA LEU A 159 9.01 -4.96 -23.13
C LEU A 159 8.90 -3.47 -23.48
N PRO A 160 9.71 -2.60 -22.84
CA PRO A 160 9.70 -1.18 -23.12
C PRO A 160 10.23 -0.89 -24.54
N LYS A 161 9.68 0.15 -25.20
CA LYS A 161 9.96 0.46 -26.62
C LYS A 161 11.45 0.47 -27.01
N PRO A 162 12.39 1.01 -26.20
CA PRO A 162 13.81 1.00 -26.54
C PRO A 162 14.44 -0.40 -26.62
N VAL A 163 13.87 -1.37 -25.90
CA VAL A 163 14.41 -2.74 -25.78
C VAL A 163 13.78 -3.69 -26.80
N ARG A 164 12.59 -3.34 -27.32
CA ARG A 164 11.84 -4.17 -28.28
C ARG A 164 12.62 -4.61 -29.51
N PRO A 165 13.48 -3.77 -30.14
CA PRO A 165 14.25 -4.19 -31.32
C PRO A 165 15.20 -5.37 -31.05
N PHE A 166 15.63 -5.57 -29.80
CA PHE A 166 16.61 -6.59 -29.43
C PHE A 166 15.99 -7.88 -28.90
N LEU A 167 14.88 -7.77 -28.15
CA LEU A 167 14.30 -8.88 -27.38
C LEU A 167 12.85 -9.22 -27.77
N GLY A 168 12.29 -8.52 -28.76
CA GLY A 168 10.91 -8.72 -29.21
C GLY A 168 9.88 -7.91 -28.41
N HIS A 169 8.59 -8.20 -28.63
CA HIS A 169 7.51 -7.42 -28.04
C HIS A 169 7.16 -7.82 -26.60
N GLN A 170 7.21 -9.13 -26.32
CA GLN A 170 6.81 -9.72 -25.05
C GLN A 170 7.81 -10.79 -24.64
N TRP A 171 7.99 -10.97 -23.32
CA TRP A 171 8.87 -12.00 -22.79
C TRP A 171 8.26 -12.66 -21.56
N ASN A 172 8.23 -14.00 -21.54
CA ASN A 172 7.86 -14.78 -20.38
C ASN A 172 9.07 -14.96 -19.45
N LEU A 173 8.97 -14.36 -18.25
CA LEU A 173 10.03 -14.39 -17.23
C LEU A 173 9.94 -15.58 -16.28
N GLY A 174 8.80 -16.29 -16.25
CA GLY A 174 8.56 -17.38 -15.31
C GLY A 174 8.81 -16.97 -13.85
N ILE A 175 9.64 -17.74 -13.14
CA ILE A 175 9.97 -17.49 -11.72
C ILE A 175 10.59 -16.11 -11.47
N LEU A 176 11.33 -15.56 -12.45
CA LEU A 176 11.96 -14.25 -12.31
C LEU A 176 10.93 -13.11 -12.19
N TYR A 177 9.69 -13.32 -12.66
CA TYR A 177 8.61 -12.36 -12.47
C TYR A 177 8.21 -12.23 -10.99
N TYR A 178 8.16 -13.34 -10.24
CA TYR A 178 7.87 -13.32 -8.81
C TYR A 178 9.00 -12.69 -8.00
N VAL A 179 10.26 -12.99 -8.38
CA VAL A 179 11.43 -12.31 -7.79
C VAL A 179 11.34 -10.81 -8.03
N TYR A 180 11.02 -10.39 -9.25
CA TYR A 180 10.81 -8.98 -9.59
C TYR A 180 9.73 -8.32 -8.72
N MET A 181 8.54 -8.93 -8.58
CA MET A 181 7.46 -8.38 -7.75
C MET A 181 7.89 -8.15 -6.29
N SER A 182 8.57 -9.12 -5.68
CA SER A 182 9.11 -8.96 -4.33
C SER A 182 10.21 -7.88 -4.26
N MET A 183 11.08 -7.81 -5.27
CA MET A 183 12.11 -6.77 -5.33
C MET A 183 11.53 -5.37 -5.51
N VAL A 184 10.39 -5.21 -6.19
CA VAL A 184 9.68 -3.93 -6.24
C VAL A 184 9.21 -3.52 -4.85
N ALA A 185 8.65 -4.44 -4.05
CA ALA A 185 8.26 -4.13 -2.68
C ALA A 185 9.46 -3.71 -1.80
N VAL A 186 10.59 -4.40 -1.92
CA VAL A 186 11.86 -4.04 -1.24
C VAL A 186 12.35 -2.68 -1.70
N PHE A 187 12.36 -2.43 -3.01
CA PHE A 187 12.83 -1.16 -3.57
C PHE A 187 11.97 0.00 -3.08
N CYS A 188 10.64 -0.10 -3.16
CA CYS A 188 9.73 0.99 -2.79
C CYS A 188 9.89 1.41 -1.32
N THR A 189 9.96 0.46 -0.39
CA THR A 189 10.09 0.79 1.04
C THR A 189 11.47 1.37 1.36
N ASN A 190 12.53 0.81 0.79
CA ASN A 190 13.89 1.32 1.04
C ASN A 190 14.16 2.64 0.32
N ALA A 191 13.63 2.86 -0.89
CA ALA A 191 13.85 4.07 -1.67
C ALA A 191 13.31 5.32 -0.95
N ILE A 192 12.11 5.22 -0.35
CA ILE A 192 11.55 6.31 0.47
C ILE A 192 12.39 6.51 1.74
N ASN A 193 12.79 5.41 2.40
CA ASN A 193 13.54 5.47 3.65
C ASN A 193 14.96 6.06 3.49
N ILE A 194 15.62 5.87 2.35
CA ILE A 194 16.93 6.50 2.10
C ILE A 194 16.80 7.96 1.64
N LEU A 195 15.67 8.32 1.03
CA LEU A 195 15.35 9.70 0.63
C LEU A 195 14.58 10.41 1.75
N ALA A 196 15.22 10.52 2.91
CA ALA A 196 14.63 10.96 4.17
C ALA A 196 15.55 11.95 4.91
N GLY A 197 15.10 12.46 6.06
CA GLY A 197 15.94 13.25 6.96
C GLY A 197 15.78 14.77 6.85
N VAL A 198 14.80 15.24 6.07
CA VAL A 198 14.36 16.64 6.07
C VAL A 198 12.87 16.67 6.37
N ASN A 199 12.45 17.58 7.27
CA ASN A 199 11.08 17.67 7.76
C ASN A 199 10.05 17.65 6.62
N GLY A 200 9.25 16.57 6.57
CA GLY A 200 8.14 16.41 5.63
C GLY A 200 8.52 15.82 4.27
N LEU A 201 9.77 15.45 4.03
CA LEU A 201 10.22 14.90 2.74
C LEU A 201 9.62 13.52 2.45
N GLU A 202 9.61 12.64 3.44
CA GLU A 202 9.10 11.25 3.35
C GLU A 202 7.60 11.24 3.08
N VAL A 203 6.84 12.06 3.81
CA VAL A 203 5.39 12.20 3.62
C VAL A 203 5.08 12.96 2.34
N GLY A 204 5.81 14.03 2.05
CA GLY A 204 5.59 14.87 0.87
C GLY A 204 5.80 14.11 -0.44
N GLN A 205 6.91 13.37 -0.57
CA GLN A 205 7.14 12.54 -1.77
C GLN A 205 6.06 11.45 -1.91
N SER A 206 5.64 10.83 -0.81
CA SER A 206 4.60 9.80 -0.82
C SER A 206 3.24 10.35 -1.27
N ILE A 207 2.88 11.56 -0.86
CA ILE A 207 1.67 12.25 -1.31
C ILE A 207 1.71 12.53 -2.81
N VAL A 208 2.86 13.00 -3.33
CA VAL A 208 3.02 13.25 -4.78
C VAL A 208 2.87 11.95 -5.59
N ILE A 209 3.46 10.85 -5.12
CA ILE A 209 3.33 9.53 -5.76
C ILE A 209 1.87 9.06 -5.72
N ALA A 210 1.21 9.12 -4.55
CA ALA A 210 -0.18 8.70 -4.41
C ALA A 210 -1.13 9.53 -5.28
N ALA A 211 -0.96 10.85 -5.33
CA ALA A 211 -1.74 11.74 -6.20
C ALA A 211 -1.52 11.42 -7.68
N SER A 212 -0.28 11.09 -8.08
CA SER A 212 0.03 10.71 -9.47
C SER A 212 -0.66 9.40 -9.86
N ILE A 213 -0.65 8.39 -8.97
CA ILE A 213 -1.36 7.11 -9.18
C ILE A 213 -2.87 7.35 -9.24
N LEU A 214 -3.42 8.19 -8.36
CA LEU A 214 -4.84 8.51 -8.36
C LEU A 214 -5.28 9.20 -9.67
N ILE A 215 -4.52 10.20 -10.13
CA ILE A 215 -4.78 10.88 -11.40
C ILE A 215 -4.69 9.90 -12.58
N PHE A 216 -3.66 9.06 -12.60
CA PHE A 216 -3.50 8.03 -13.63
C PHE A 216 -4.70 7.06 -13.65
N ASN A 217 -5.11 6.55 -12.49
CA ASN A 217 -6.27 5.67 -12.38
C ASN A 217 -7.57 6.36 -12.81
N PHE A 218 -7.75 7.65 -12.49
CA PHE A 218 -8.91 8.41 -12.94
C PHE A 218 -8.95 8.58 -14.47
N ILE A 219 -7.79 8.74 -15.12
CA ILE A 219 -7.71 8.82 -16.58
C ILE A 219 -8.02 7.46 -17.23
N GLU A 220 -7.48 6.36 -16.68
CA GLU A 220 -7.71 5.01 -17.20
C GLU A 220 -9.13 4.46 -16.91
N LEU A 221 -9.89 5.11 -16.02
CA LEU A 221 -11.30 4.81 -15.77
C LEU A 221 -12.24 5.34 -16.87
N GLN A 222 -11.78 6.25 -17.73
CA GLN A 222 -12.55 6.80 -18.87
C GLN A 222 -12.41 5.92 -20.12
#